data_AF-A0A9P8ALJ2-F1
#
_entry.id   AF-A0A9P8ALJ2-F1
#
_cell.length_a   1.000
_cell.length_b   1.000
_cell.length_c   1.000
_cell.angle_alpha   90.00
_cell.angle_beta   90.00
_cell.angle_gamma   90.00
#
_symmetry.space_group_name_H-M   'P 1'
#
loop_
_entity.id
_entity.type
_entity.pdbx_description
1 polymer ?
#
loop_
_entity_poly.entity_id
_entity_poly.type
_entity_poly.pdbx_seq_one_letter_code
_entity_poly.pdbx_strand_id
1 'polypeptide(L)'
;MTRLTNDSISSNSHPSHRIRQRKLQKYQTTPIALKSEPKQEQVDAIIHRSSPSPSKDLGWDHPDELNYLDASTWSRDDIVKHVVTNSFSVPGRTHRSKWATITSEADGSTTVVPNVYRIPLMFVGEFMWSSLRLVLGDDKEWNEFKTGILHVSRLCKAFLDEIRRAMSEEGIGRSWRCAMFDRALIRYRMGWLLSHPRYLKEFWEMYGEEEYRKDAVKFDWKRLVLKGLKGFQLDEEQIETGMTALRWMSGLKEIRGLWIWDTSEKPLSARNAQDYLETWQRTRLWGDRPASPPIASADYQSVDTLSGKTHALASCDPEKVVVPPGLGCDPVAFPIPSPSPEFFKLLRLKFQSQERRIAVLENEVSLLRKSKGIRETVHIPEHAVTFVPTPNFPELSDPDCSTSFWRHPLEQLLDLDLDMEEEAPTAFVKHQASVTIEG
;
A
#
# COMPACT_ATOMS: atom_id res chain seq x y z
N MET A 1 -20.18 39.83 -40.53
CA MET A 1 -19.82 38.65 -41.36
C MET A 1 -18.88 37.83 -40.51
N THR A 2 -19.14 36.61 -40.04
CA THR A 2 -19.96 35.50 -40.56
C THR A 2 -20.30 34.57 -39.39
N ARG A 3 -21.52 33.99 -39.37
CA ARG A 3 -21.96 32.88 -38.50
C ARG A 3 -21.25 31.58 -38.88
N LEU A 4 -21.13 30.64 -37.92
CA LEU A 4 -21.21 29.16 -38.02
C LEU A 4 -20.92 28.60 -36.59
N THR A 5 -21.92 28.22 -35.79
CA THR A 5 -22.72 26.96 -35.66
C THR A 5 -22.21 26.04 -34.55
N ASN A 6 -23.18 25.68 -33.70
CA ASN A 6 -23.13 24.64 -32.67
C ASN A 6 -22.65 23.30 -33.24
N ASP A 7 -21.79 22.62 -32.49
CA ASP A 7 -21.69 21.16 -32.57
C ASP A 7 -21.77 20.54 -31.17
N SER A 8 -22.72 19.62 -31.09
CA SER A 8 -23.09 18.77 -29.98
C SER A 8 -21.96 17.81 -29.62
N ILE A 9 -21.40 17.92 -28.42
CA ILE A 9 -20.47 16.91 -27.90
C ILE A 9 -21.20 16.04 -26.88
N SER A 10 -21.53 14.85 -27.38
CA SER A 10 -22.00 13.67 -26.68
C SER A 10 -21.32 13.48 -25.31
N SER A 11 -22.14 13.58 -24.28
CA SER A 11 -21.86 13.15 -22.91
C SER A 11 -21.96 11.62 -22.83
N ASN A 12 -20.82 10.92 -22.94
CA ASN A 12 -20.58 9.58 -22.39
C ASN A 12 -19.09 9.23 -22.59
N SER A 13 -18.22 9.69 -21.69
CA SER A 13 -16.86 9.16 -21.60
C SER A 13 -16.64 8.55 -20.21
N HIS A 14 -16.87 7.24 -20.15
CA HIS A 14 -16.34 6.37 -19.12
C HIS A 14 -14.81 6.53 -19.01
N PRO A 15 -14.22 6.27 -17.83
CA PRO A 15 -12.77 6.29 -17.69
C PRO A 15 -12.16 5.29 -18.67
N SER A 16 -11.14 5.75 -19.39
CA SER A 16 -10.32 4.97 -20.32
C SER A 16 -9.50 3.91 -19.57
N HIS A 17 -10.17 2.95 -18.93
CA HIS A 17 -9.58 1.66 -18.69
C HIS A 17 -9.45 0.98 -20.05
N ARG A 18 -8.23 0.54 -20.37
CA ARG A 18 -7.94 -0.26 -21.55
C ARG A 18 -8.79 -1.53 -21.45
N ILE A 19 -9.97 -1.51 -22.07
CA ILE A 19 -10.91 -2.62 -22.05
C ILE A 19 -10.26 -3.76 -22.84
N ARG A 20 -9.73 -4.75 -22.12
CA ARG A 20 -9.33 -6.02 -22.69
C ARG A 20 -10.62 -6.85 -22.84
N GLN A 21 -11.44 -6.52 -23.84
CA GLN A 21 -12.65 -7.30 -24.14
C GLN A 21 -12.25 -8.70 -24.66
N ARG A 22 -12.78 -9.71 -23.98
CA ARG A 22 -13.25 -11.02 -24.48
C ARG A 22 -12.34 -11.77 -25.48
N LYS A 23 -11.60 -12.74 -24.96
CA LYS A 23 -11.45 -14.08 -25.59
C LYS A 23 -12.03 -15.13 -24.66
N LEU A 24 -13.35 -15.30 -24.72
CA LEU A 24 -14.06 -16.40 -24.07
C LEU A 24 -15.08 -16.93 -25.09
N GLN A 25 -14.56 -17.64 -26.09
CA GLN A 25 -15.27 -18.63 -26.92
C GLN A 25 -14.32 -19.13 -28.01
N LYS A 26 -13.73 -20.31 -27.77
CA LYS A 26 -13.39 -21.36 -28.74
C LYS A 26 -12.37 -22.32 -28.11
N TYR A 27 -12.87 -23.25 -27.32
CA TYR A 27 -12.28 -24.59 -27.23
C TYR A 27 -13.43 -25.58 -27.31
N GLN A 28 -13.94 -25.77 -28.53
CA GLN A 28 -14.60 -27.00 -28.91
C GLN A 28 -13.54 -27.89 -29.56
N THR A 29 -13.23 -28.99 -28.85
CA THR A 29 -12.98 -30.34 -29.38
C THR A 29 -12.25 -30.48 -30.71
N THR A 30 -10.98 -30.88 -30.64
CA THR A 30 -10.36 -31.80 -31.61
C THR A 30 -9.60 -32.90 -30.85
N PRO A 31 -9.81 -34.19 -31.19
CA PRO A 31 -9.03 -35.29 -30.64
C PRO A 31 -7.72 -35.39 -31.43
N ILE A 32 -6.58 -35.38 -30.74
CA ILE A 32 -5.29 -35.71 -31.35
C ILE A 32 -4.67 -36.89 -30.61
N ALA A 33 -4.20 -37.82 -31.43
CA ALA A 33 -3.88 -39.20 -31.14
C ALA A 33 -2.65 -39.43 -30.25
N LEU A 34 -2.68 -40.56 -29.55
CA LEU A 34 -1.57 -41.21 -28.85
C LEU A 34 -0.33 -41.36 -29.75
N LYS A 35 0.85 -41.00 -29.19
CA LYS A 35 2.03 -41.89 -29.08
C LYS A 35 3.22 -41.15 -28.46
N SER A 36 3.50 -41.47 -27.19
CA SER A 36 4.86 -41.82 -26.72
C SER A 36 4.84 -42.10 -25.22
N GLU A 37 5.42 -43.23 -24.82
CA GLU A 37 5.75 -43.57 -23.44
C GLU A 37 6.80 -42.61 -22.87
N PRO A 38 6.71 -42.25 -21.58
CA PRO A 38 7.89 -41.88 -20.82
C PRO A 38 8.19 -42.91 -19.72
N LYS A 39 9.49 -43.17 -19.58
CA LYS A 39 10.11 -44.02 -18.59
C LYS A 39 9.68 -43.66 -17.17
N GLN A 40 9.47 -44.71 -16.41
CA GLN A 40 9.04 -44.72 -15.02
C GLN A 40 10.20 -44.34 -14.10
N GLU A 41 10.33 -43.05 -13.81
CA GLU A 41 11.12 -42.53 -12.69
C GLU A 41 10.17 -41.93 -11.66
N GLN A 42 10.45 -42.21 -10.39
CA GLN A 42 9.66 -41.90 -9.20
C GLN A 42 9.27 -40.42 -9.14
N VAL A 43 8.04 -40.11 -9.57
CA VAL A 43 7.37 -38.87 -9.23
C VAL A 43 6.58 -39.15 -7.96
N ASP A 44 7.04 -38.56 -6.86
CA ASP A 44 6.31 -38.44 -5.61
C ASP A 44 4.83 -38.19 -5.87
N ALA A 45 3.97 -38.88 -5.11
CA ALA A 45 2.53 -38.77 -5.15
C ALA A 45 2.09 -37.30 -5.04
N ILE A 46 1.96 -36.64 -6.20
CA ILE A 46 1.22 -35.40 -6.35
C ILE A 46 -0.21 -35.77 -6.02
N ILE A 47 -0.62 -35.33 -4.83
CA ILE A 47 -1.99 -35.27 -4.38
C ILE A 47 -2.80 -34.62 -5.52
N HIS A 48 -3.42 -35.45 -6.35
CA HIS A 48 -4.55 -35.08 -7.18
C HIS A 48 -5.66 -34.69 -6.20
N ARG A 49 -5.60 -33.44 -5.69
CA ARG A 49 -6.74 -32.80 -5.06
C ARG A 49 -7.84 -32.84 -6.10
N SER A 50 -8.84 -33.65 -5.81
CA SER A 50 -10.11 -33.77 -6.50
C SER A 50 -10.52 -32.39 -7.00
N SER A 51 -10.77 -32.24 -8.30
CA SER A 51 -11.35 -31.01 -8.83
C SER A 51 -12.57 -30.66 -7.98
N PRO A 52 -12.55 -29.55 -7.22
CA PRO A 52 -13.69 -29.18 -6.41
C PRO A 52 -14.87 -29.01 -7.37
N SER A 53 -16.01 -29.59 -7.00
CA SER A 53 -17.30 -29.30 -7.65
C SER A 53 -17.42 -27.78 -7.86
N PRO A 54 -17.96 -27.31 -9.01
CA PRO A 54 -18.03 -25.89 -9.31
C PRO A 54 -18.68 -25.17 -8.11
N SER A 55 -17.87 -24.36 -7.43
CA SER A 55 -18.30 -23.58 -6.28
C SER A 55 -19.52 -22.77 -6.70
N LYS A 56 -20.64 -22.90 -5.96
CA LYS A 56 -21.80 -22.03 -6.17
C LYS A 56 -21.30 -20.58 -6.16
N ASP A 57 -21.68 -19.82 -7.17
CA ASP A 57 -21.37 -18.39 -7.21
C ASP A 57 -22.19 -17.71 -6.11
N LEU A 58 -21.52 -17.37 -5.00
CA LEU A 58 -22.14 -16.75 -3.83
C LEU A 58 -22.25 -15.23 -3.97
N GLY A 59 -21.80 -14.66 -5.09
CA GLY A 59 -21.88 -13.23 -5.35
C GLY A 59 -20.83 -12.40 -4.61
N TRP A 60 -21.07 -11.09 -4.56
CA TRP A 60 -20.17 -10.12 -3.92
C TRP A 60 -20.21 -10.14 -2.39
N ASP A 61 -21.32 -10.60 -1.80
CA ASP A 61 -21.52 -10.76 -0.35
C ASP A 61 -21.08 -12.17 0.08
N HIS A 62 -19.83 -12.49 -0.20
CA HIS A 62 -19.26 -13.81 0.01
C HIS A 62 -19.05 -14.06 1.52
N PRO A 63 -19.37 -15.25 2.07
CA PRO A 63 -19.24 -15.53 3.50
C PRO A 63 -17.81 -15.42 4.03
N ASP A 64 -16.82 -15.59 3.15
CA ASP A 64 -15.41 -15.38 3.49
C ASP A 64 -15.02 -13.90 3.55
N GLU A 65 -15.82 -12.94 3.09
CA GLU A 65 -15.49 -11.53 3.30
C GLU A 65 -15.68 -11.14 4.77
N LEU A 66 -14.80 -10.30 5.30
CA LEU A 66 -14.98 -9.77 6.65
C LEU A 66 -16.23 -8.89 6.69
N ASN A 67 -17.14 -9.20 7.62
CA ASN A 67 -18.35 -8.41 7.85
C ASN A 67 -18.04 -6.91 7.93
N TYR A 68 -18.64 -6.16 7.00
CA TYR A 68 -18.51 -4.71 6.97
C TYR A 68 -19.18 -4.10 8.20
N LEU A 69 -18.44 -3.24 8.90
CA LEU A 69 -18.93 -2.52 10.07
C LEU A 69 -18.85 -1.04 9.75
N ASP A 70 -19.98 -0.34 9.84
CA ASP A 70 -20.01 1.10 9.70
C ASP A 70 -19.44 1.78 10.95
N ALA A 71 -18.47 2.65 10.74
CA ALA A 71 -17.81 3.41 11.80
C ALA A 71 -18.52 4.74 12.11
N SER A 72 -19.76 4.92 11.66
CA SER A 72 -20.59 6.10 11.95
C SER A 72 -20.79 6.33 13.46
N THR A 73 -20.96 5.25 14.22
CA THR A 73 -21.17 5.28 15.68
C THR A 73 -19.88 5.35 16.50
N TRP A 74 -18.72 5.15 15.85
CA TRP A 74 -17.42 5.14 16.52
C TRP A 74 -16.82 6.54 16.57
N SER A 75 -16.33 6.95 17.74
CA SER A 75 -15.59 8.20 17.86
C SER A 75 -14.20 8.09 17.22
N ARG A 76 -13.58 9.24 16.92
CA ARG A 76 -12.19 9.27 16.43
C ARG A 76 -11.24 8.58 17.41
N ASP A 77 -11.45 8.85 18.70
CA ASP A 77 -10.66 8.28 19.77
C ASP A 77 -10.80 6.75 19.84
N ASP A 78 -12.03 6.22 19.78
CA ASP A 78 -12.27 4.77 19.80
C ASP A 78 -11.59 4.04 18.63
N ILE A 79 -11.64 4.63 17.44
CA ILE A 79 -11.00 4.05 16.25
C ILE A 79 -9.49 4.05 16.41
N VAL A 80 -8.89 5.17 16.84
CA VAL A 80 -7.43 5.24 17.04
C VAL A 80 -7.00 4.27 18.14
N LYS A 81 -7.70 4.24 19.28
CA LYS A 81 -7.45 3.27 20.35
C LYS A 81 -7.55 1.83 19.87
N HIS A 82 -8.53 1.51 19.03
CA HIS A 82 -8.65 0.18 18.44
C HIS A 82 -7.47 -0.16 17.53
N VAL A 83 -7.07 0.76 16.66
CA VAL A 83 -5.93 0.56 15.74
C VAL A 83 -4.63 0.37 16.53
N VAL A 84 -4.40 1.18 17.57
CA VAL A 84 -3.23 1.07 18.46
C VAL A 84 -3.24 -0.24 19.25
N THR A 85 -4.39 -0.62 19.83
CA THR A 85 -4.53 -1.89 20.58
C THR A 85 -4.22 -3.08 19.69
N ASN A 86 -4.70 -3.08 18.45
CA ASN A 86 -4.51 -4.19 17.51
C ASN A 86 -3.28 -4.00 16.62
N SER A 87 -2.32 -3.20 17.06
CA SER A 87 -1.05 -3.05 16.37
C SER A 87 -0.21 -4.33 16.48
N PHE A 88 0.63 -4.54 15.47
CA PHE A 88 1.47 -5.72 15.35
C PHE A 88 2.80 -5.38 14.68
N SER A 89 3.79 -6.22 14.97
CA SER A 89 5.14 -6.17 14.42
C SER A 89 5.33 -7.32 13.43
N VAL A 90 5.82 -7.01 12.23
CA VAL A 90 6.18 -7.96 11.17
C VAL A 90 7.70 -8.10 11.13
N PRO A 91 8.26 -9.31 11.21
CA PRO A 91 9.69 -9.48 11.27
C PRO A 91 10.33 -9.21 9.91
N GLY A 92 11.63 -8.92 9.95
CA GLY A 92 12.47 -8.84 8.77
C GLY A 92 12.57 -10.14 8.00
N ARG A 93 13.38 -10.12 6.95
CA ARG A 93 13.60 -11.29 6.11
C ARG A 93 14.33 -12.36 6.91
N THR A 94 13.63 -13.46 7.14
CA THR A 94 14.22 -14.67 7.70
C THR A 94 14.80 -15.50 6.56
N HIS A 95 16.13 -15.62 6.48
CA HIS A 95 16.77 -16.49 5.49
C HIS A 95 16.29 -17.94 5.70
N ARG A 96 15.73 -18.55 4.64
CA ARG A 96 15.31 -19.97 4.56
C ARG A 96 14.11 -20.39 5.43
N SER A 97 13.57 -19.52 6.27
CA SER A 97 12.36 -19.85 7.04
C SER A 97 11.12 -19.88 6.14
N LYS A 98 10.29 -20.90 6.36
CA LYS A 98 8.96 -21.05 5.73
C LYS A 98 7.87 -20.36 6.56
N TRP A 99 8.25 -19.81 7.70
CA TRP A 99 7.39 -19.20 8.70
C TRP A 99 7.88 -17.81 9.06
N ALA A 100 6.97 -16.90 9.35
CA ALA A 100 7.24 -15.60 9.93
C ALA A 100 6.52 -15.50 11.29
N THR A 101 7.17 -14.91 12.29
CA THR A 101 6.59 -14.72 13.62
C THR A 101 6.09 -13.28 13.75
N ILE A 102 4.77 -13.10 13.78
CA ILE A 102 4.12 -11.81 13.95
C ILE A 102 3.89 -11.58 15.43
N THR A 103 4.33 -10.44 15.97
CA THR A 103 4.12 -10.11 17.38
C THR A 103 2.94 -9.14 17.48
N SER A 104 1.90 -9.49 18.23
CA SER A 104 0.86 -8.53 18.59
C SER A 104 1.35 -7.71 19.77
N GLU A 105 1.27 -6.39 19.67
CA GLU A 105 1.69 -5.56 20.79
C GLU A 105 0.65 -5.55 21.91
N ALA A 106 -0.61 -5.85 21.63
CA ALA A 106 -1.65 -5.80 22.64
C ALA A 106 -1.32 -6.69 23.86
N ASP A 107 -0.91 -7.92 23.59
CA ASP A 107 -0.68 -8.96 24.58
C ASP A 107 0.76 -9.48 24.57
N GLY A 108 1.61 -8.96 23.67
CA GLY A 108 2.94 -9.49 23.43
C GLY A 108 2.93 -10.88 22.80
N SER A 109 1.76 -11.39 22.36
CA SER A 109 1.63 -12.73 21.82
C SER A 109 2.32 -12.82 20.46
N THR A 110 3.02 -13.93 20.24
CA THR A 110 3.63 -14.23 18.95
C THR A 110 2.77 -15.23 18.20
N THR A 111 2.46 -14.91 16.95
CA THR A 111 1.65 -15.72 16.04
C THR A 111 2.51 -16.16 14.87
N VAL A 112 2.70 -17.47 14.69
CA VAL A 112 3.49 -18.01 13.57
C VAL A 112 2.61 -18.12 12.33
N VAL A 113 2.98 -17.40 11.27
CA VAL A 113 2.24 -17.34 10.00
C VAL A 113 3.08 -17.92 8.86
N PRO A 114 2.47 -18.51 7.81
CA PRO A 114 3.21 -18.87 6.60
C PRO A 114 3.95 -17.65 6.03
N ASN A 115 5.24 -17.81 5.71
CA ASN A 115 6.09 -16.69 5.29
C ASN A 115 5.59 -15.98 4.02
N VAL A 116 4.76 -16.65 3.21
CA VAL A 116 4.11 -16.07 2.04
C VAL A 116 3.16 -14.92 2.37
N TYR A 117 2.65 -14.83 3.62
CA TYR A 117 1.83 -13.72 4.10
C TYR A 117 2.64 -12.55 4.65
N ARG A 118 3.96 -12.69 4.86
CA ARG A 118 4.79 -11.67 5.52
C ARG A 118 4.74 -10.31 4.83
N ILE A 119 5.05 -10.27 3.54
CA ILE A 119 5.06 -9.02 2.76
C ILE A 119 3.63 -8.47 2.54
N PRO A 120 2.63 -9.29 2.15
CA PRO A 120 1.25 -8.81 2.09
C PRO A 120 0.76 -8.18 3.39
N LEU A 121 1.01 -8.84 4.53
CA LEU A 121 0.59 -8.32 5.84
C LEU A 121 1.31 -7.01 6.19
N MET A 122 2.60 -6.90 5.88
CA MET A 122 3.37 -5.65 6.04
C MET A 122 2.78 -4.51 5.21
N PHE A 123 2.39 -4.78 3.96
CA PHE A 123 1.76 -3.80 3.09
C PHE A 123 0.37 -3.37 3.60
N VAL A 124 -0.44 -4.32 4.08
CA VAL A 124 -1.76 -4.00 4.67
C VAL A 124 -1.59 -3.12 5.91
N GLY A 125 -0.57 -3.40 6.73
CA GLY A 125 -0.18 -2.55 7.85
C GLY A 125 0.21 -1.14 7.40
N GLU A 126 1.12 -1.01 6.43
CA GLU A 126 1.53 0.28 5.84
C GLU A 126 0.32 1.06 5.32
N PHE A 127 -0.54 0.42 4.53
CA PHE A 127 -1.76 1.03 4.01
C PHE A 127 -2.64 1.59 5.13
N MET A 128 -2.88 0.81 6.19
CA MET A 128 -3.67 1.24 7.34
C MET A 128 -3.06 2.46 8.04
N TRP A 129 -1.78 2.38 8.41
CA TRP A 129 -1.09 3.41 9.19
C TRP A 129 -0.84 4.69 8.39
N SER A 130 -0.44 4.56 7.11
CA SER A 130 -0.33 5.71 6.23
C SER A 130 -1.68 6.36 5.94
N SER A 131 -2.76 5.57 5.77
CA SER A 131 -4.10 6.14 5.63
C SER A 131 -4.50 6.91 6.88
N LEU A 132 -4.27 6.35 8.07
CA LEU A 132 -4.53 7.02 9.34
C LEU A 132 -3.75 8.33 9.43
N ARG A 133 -2.45 8.31 9.15
CA ARG A 133 -1.59 9.50 9.15
C ARG A 133 -2.10 10.61 8.24
N LEU A 134 -2.58 10.26 7.04
CA LEU A 134 -3.06 11.24 6.06
C LEU A 134 -4.31 11.97 6.53
N VAL A 135 -5.24 11.26 7.19
CA VAL A 135 -6.55 11.82 7.53
C VAL A 135 -6.62 12.43 8.94
N LEU A 136 -5.58 12.25 9.75
CA LEU A 136 -5.50 12.87 11.07
C LEU A 136 -5.23 14.37 10.93
N GLY A 137 -6.27 15.18 11.10
CA GLY A 137 -6.22 16.65 11.04
C GLY A 137 -7.23 17.26 10.08
N ASP A 138 -7.80 16.46 9.17
CA ASP A 138 -8.87 16.88 8.27
C ASP A 138 -10.15 16.09 8.59
N ASP A 139 -11.17 16.77 9.12
CA ASP A 139 -12.44 16.15 9.51
C ASP A 139 -13.21 15.57 8.31
N LYS A 140 -13.06 16.16 7.12
CA LYS A 140 -13.74 15.68 5.92
C LYS A 140 -13.10 14.38 5.44
N GLU A 141 -11.78 14.36 5.32
CA GLU A 141 -11.06 13.14 4.93
C GLU A 141 -11.22 12.05 5.99
N TRP A 142 -11.17 12.41 7.28
CA TRP A 142 -11.44 11.48 8.38
C TRP A 142 -12.78 10.76 8.20
N ASN A 143 -13.85 11.48 7.92
CA ASN A 143 -15.17 10.88 7.75
C ASN A 143 -15.29 9.96 6.54
N GLU A 144 -14.52 10.20 5.49
CA GLU A 144 -14.49 9.35 4.30
C GLU A 144 -13.69 8.05 4.53
N PHE A 145 -12.59 8.12 5.28
CA PHE A 145 -11.66 7.00 5.42
C PHE A 145 -11.76 6.23 6.73
N LYS A 146 -12.38 6.77 7.80
CA LYS A 146 -12.43 6.13 9.13
C LYS A 146 -12.94 4.70 9.10
N THR A 147 -13.96 4.42 8.30
CA THR A 147 -14.53 3.07 8.18
C THR A 147 -13.58 2.11 7.47
N GLY A 148 -12.84 2.59 6.46
CA GLY A 148 -11.80 1.82 5.80
C GLY A 148 -10.66 1.46 6.76
N ILE A 149 -10.14 2.44 7.50
CA ILE A 149 -9.08 2.24 8.49
C ILE A 149 -9.49 1.22 9.56
N LEU A 150 -10.69 1.38 10.13
CA LEU A 150 -11.23 0.44 11.12
C LEU A 150 -11.39 -0.97 10.53
N HIS A 151 -11.89 -1.08 9.30
CA HIS A 151 -12.05 -2.36 8.63
C HIS A 151 -10.72 -3.08 8.40
N VAL A 152 -9.67 -2.36 7.96
CA VAL A 152 -8.34 -2.95 7.76
C VAL A 152 -7.74 -3.44 9.09
N SER A 153 -7.89 -2.66 10.16
CA SER A 153 -7.45 -3.07 11.50
C SER A 153 -8.15 -4.36 11.95
N ARG A 154 -9.49 -4.42 11.79
CA ARG A 154 -10.28 -5.61 12.09
C ARG A 154 -9.88 -6.80 11.22
N LEU A 155 -9.55 -6.58 9.95
CA LEU A 155 -9.08 -7.63 9.03
C LEU A 155 -7.76 -8.23 9.49
N CYS A 156 -6.77 -7.40 9.85
CA CYS A 156 -5.50 -7.88 10.40
C CYS A 156 -5.71 -8.65 11.71
N LYS A 157 -6.54 -8.13 12.62
CA LYS A 157 -6.90 -8.81 13.86
C LYS A 157 -7.54 -10.17 13.60
N ALA A 158 -8.58 -10.22 12.76
CA ALA A 158 -9.30 -11.44 12.44
C ALA A 158 -8.40 -12.47 11.76
N PHE A 159 -7.48 -12.04 10.87
CA PHE A 159 -6.47 -12.92 10.28
C PHE A 159 -5.56 -13.55 11.35
N LEU A 160 -5.05 -12.76 12.30
CA LEU A 160 -4.18 -13.28 13.37
C LEU A 160 -4.95 -14.20 14.32
N ASP A 161 -6.19 -13.85 14.69
CA ASP A 161 -7.06 -14.68 15.53
C ASP A 161 -7.37 -16.03 14.86
N GLU A 162 -7.68 -16.01 13.56
CA GLU A 162 -7.94 -17.19 12.74
C GLU A 162 -6.74 -18.14 12.72
N ILE A 163 -5.52 -17.60 12.57
CA ILE A 163 -4.29 -18.38 12.63
C ILE A 163 -4.09 -18.96 14.03
N ARG A 164 -4.28 -18.18 15.10
CA ARG A 164 -4.14 -18.72 16.46
C ARG A 164 -5.12 -19.86 16.72
N ARG A 165 -6.36 -19.74 16.24
CA ARG A 165 -7.38 -20.80 16.33
C ARG A 165 -6.93 -22.06 15.57
N ALA A 166 -6.55 -21.91 14.30
CA ALA A 166 -6.06 -23.03 13.49
C ALA A 166 -4.82 -23.70 14.07
N MET A 167 -3.89 -22.93 14.66
CA MET A 167 -2.74 -23.49 15.38
C MET A 167 -3.14 -24.33 16.59
N SER A 168 -4.18 -23.93 17.33
CA SER A 168 -4.65 -24.66 18.50
C SER A 168 -5.45 -25.93 18.18
N GLU A 169 -6.16 -25.96 17.05
CA GLU A 169 -7.09 -27.04 16.71
C GLU A 169 -6.45 -28.13 15.84
N GLU A 170 -5.85 -27.73 14.71
CA GLU A 170 -5.41 -28.68 13.65
C GLU A 170 -3.91 -28.58 13.37
N GLY A 171 -3.26 -27.53 13.87
CA GLY A 171 -1.94 -27.12 13.45
C GLY A 171 -1.96 -26.44 12.08
N ILE A 172 -0.95 -25.60 11.82
CA ILE A 172 -0.86 -24.87 10.56
C ILE A 172 0.20 -25.51 9.67
N GLY A 173 -0.26 -25.99 8.51
CA GLY A 173 0.59 -26.44 7.41
C GLY A 173 1.06 -25.29 6.52
N ARG A 174 2.08 -25.54 5.69
CA ARG A 174 2.61 -24.54 4.72
C ARG A 174 1.57 -24.10 3.67
N SER A 175 0.60 -24.97 3.41
CA SER A 175 -0.52 -24.74 2.49
C SER A 175 -1.73 -24.12 3.17
N TRP A 176 -1.64 -23.77 4.46
CA TRP A 176 -2.72 -23.09 5.15
C TRP A 176 -3.01 -21.74 4.48
N ARG A 177 -4.28 -21.38 4.41
CA ARG A 177 -4.78 -20.17 3.77
C ARG A 177 -5.88 -19.57 4.61
N CYS A 178 -5.96 -18.25 4.62
CA CYS A 178 -7.07 -17.52 5.19
C CYS A 178 -7.91 -16.97 4.04
N ALA A 179 -9.04 -17.61 3.73
CA ALA A 179 -9.89 -17.21 2.61
C ALA A 179 -10.29 -15.72 2.71
N MET A 180 -10.65 -15.27 3.92
CA MET A 180 -10.99 -13.88 4.20
C MET A 180 -9.87 -12.90 3.87
N PHE A 181 -8.64 -13.21 4.28
CA PHE A 181 -7.50 -12.36 4.00
C PHE A 181 -7.11 -12.43 2.52
N ASP A 182 -7.13 -13.62 1.92
CA ASP A 182 -6.79 -13.83 0.51
C ASP A 182 -7.71 -13.02 -0.41
N ARG A 183 -9.02 -12.99 -0.15
CA ARG A 183 -9.97 -12.18 -0.93
C ARG A 183 -9.64 -10.69 -0.88
N ALA A 184 -9.31 -10.16 0.30
CA ALA A 184 -8.85 -8.78 0.43
C ALA A 184 -7.54 -8.53 -0.34
N LEU A 185 -6.58 -9.46 -0.25
CA LEU A 185 -5.30 -9.36 -0.97
C LEU A 185 -5.47 -9.37 -2.50
N ILE A 186 -6.42 -10.15 -3.04
CA ILE A 186 -6.78 -10.13 -4.47
C ILE A 186 -7.22 -8.72 -4.89
N ARG A 187 -8.14 -8.11 -4.13
CA ARG A 187 -8.60 -6.74 -4.39
C ARG A 187 -7.45 -5.73 -4.30
N TYR A 188 -6.60 -5.88 -3.29
CA TYR A 188 -5.53 -4.92 -3.03
C TYR A 188 -4.47 -4.91 -4.12
N ARG A 189 -4.11 -6.09 -4.64
CA ARG A 189 -3.25 -6.24 -5.81
C ARG A 189 -3.78 -5.46 -7.02
N MET A 190 -5.10 -5.41 -7.17
CA MET A 190 -5.76 -4.71 -8.28
C MET A 190 -5.99 -3.21 -7.99
N GLY A 191 -5.53 -2.71 -6.83
CA GLY A 191 -5.70 -1.32 -6.42
C GLY A 191 -7.07 -0.99 -5.82
N TRP A 192 -7.85 -2.00 -5.44
CA TRP A 192 -9.15 -1.86 -4.79
C TRP A 192 -9.00 -1.98 -3.27
N LEU A 193 -8.45 -0.95 -2.66
CA LEU A 193 -8.07 -0.96 -1.23
C LEU A 193 -9.26 -0.72 -0.28
N LEU A 194 -10.34 -0.12 -0.78
CA LEU A 194 -11.53 0.21 0.01
C LEU A 194 -12.45 -1.01 0.15
N SER A 195 -12.93 -1.25 1.37
CA SER A 195 -13.82 -2.38 1.69
C SER A 195 -15.29 -2.00 1.84
N HIS A 196 -15.70 -0.81 1.39
CA HIS A 196 -17.12 -0.44 1.39
C HIS A 196 -17.92 -1.39 0.47
N PRO A 197 -19.10 -1.89 0.86
CA PRO A 197 -19.87 -2.88 0.09
C PRO A 197 -20.07 -2.51 -1.38
N ARG A 198 -20.32 -1.22 -1.68
CA ARG A 198 -20.39 -0.71 -3.06
C ARG A 198 -19.18 -1.08 -3.92
N TYR A 199 -17.95 -0.98 -3.37
CA TYR A 199 -16.72 -1.26 -4.11
C TYR A 199 -16.46 -2.76 -4.22
N LEU A 200 -16.88 -3.55 -3.23
CA LEU A 200 -16.84 -5.01 -3.30
C LEU A 200 -17.75 -5.52 -4.42
N LYS A 201 -18.96 -4.97 -4.49
CA LYS A 201 -19.92 -5.26 -5.55
C LYS A 201 -19.38 -4.87 -6.92
N GLU A 202 -18.85 -3.65 -7.07
CA GLU A 202 -18.27 -3.18 -8.33
C GLU A 202 -17.08 -4.04 -8.78
N PHE A 203 -16.19 -4.41 -7.85
CA PHE A 203 -15.07 -5.31 -8.14
C PHE A 203 -15.56 -6.69 -8.60
N TRP A 204 -16.54 -7.28 -7.89
CA TRP A 204 -17.09 -8.58 -8.24
C TRP A 204 -17.83 -8.55 -9.58
N GLU A 205 -18.60 -7.50 -9.88
CA GLU A 205 -19.27 -7.35 -11.18
C GLU A 205 -18.27 -7.25 -12.34
N MET A 206 -17.10 -6.63 -12.09
CA MET A 206 -16.07 -6.42 -13.11
C MET A 206 -15.20 -7.66 -13.36
N TYR A 207 -14.83 -8.37 -12.31
CA TYR A 207 -13.83 -9.46 -12.38
C TYR A 207 -14.40 -10.85 -12.08
N GLY A 208 -15.53 -10.92 -11.40
CA GLY A 208 -16.20 -12.15 -10.98
C GLY A 208 -15.40 -12.97 -9.97
N GLU A 209 -15.94 -14.14 -9.63
CA GLU A 209 -15.28 -15.09 -8.72
C GLU A 209 -13.99 -15.68 -9.30
N GLU A 210 -13.79 -15.61 -10.62
CA GLU A 210 -12.58 -16.10 -11.28
C GLU A 210 -11.31 -15.36 -10.85
N GLU A 211 -11.42 -14.07 -10.50
CA GLU A 211 -10.27 -13.35 -9.97
C GLU A 211 -9.99 -13.74 -8.52
N TYR A 212 -11.03 -13.97 -7.71
CA TYR A 212 -10.90 -14.44 -6.32
C TYR A 212 -10.36 -15.86 -6.20
N ARG A 213 -10.57 -16.72 -7.21
CA ARG A 213 -9.98 -18.07 -7.27
C ARG A 213 -8.47 -18.08 -7.47
N LYS A 214 -7.86 -16.96 -7.84
CA LYS A 214 -6.40 -16.89 -8.00
C LYS A 214 -5.72 -16.95 -6.63
N ASP A 215 -4.56 -17.57 -6.60
CA ASP A 215 -3.78 -17.71 -5.38
C ASP A 215 -3.14 -16.37 -4.99
N ALA A 216 -3.74 -15.69 -4.01
CA ALA A 216 -3.34 -14.34 -3.59
C ALA A 216 -1.87 -14.25 -3.17
N VAL A 217 -1.30 -15.33 -2.63
CA VAL A 217 0.08 -15.34 -2.13
C VAL A 217 1.12 -15.75 -3.17
N LYS A 218 0.70 -16.18 -4.37
CA LYS A 218 1.62 -16.48 -5.48
C LYS A 218 2.04 -15.25 -6.28
N PHE A 219 1.41 -14.10 -6.04
CA PHE A 219 1.82 -12.87 -6.69
C PHE A 219 3.16 -12.37 -6.14
N ASP A 220 3.92 -11.69 -6.99
CA ASP A 220 5.19 -11.07 -6.62
C ASP A 220 4.94 -9.82 -5.76
N TRP A 221 4.58 -10.05 -4.50
CA TRP A 221 4.28 -9.00 -3.54
C TRP A 221 5.49 -8.09 -3.30
N LYS A 222 6.73 -8.61 -3.32
CA LYS A 222 7.93 -7.77 -3.17
C LYS A 222 7.96 -6.71 -4.27
N ARG A 223 7.78 -7.11 -5.53
CA ARG A 223 7.75 -6.15 -6.65
C ARG A 223 6.54 -5.22 -6.59
N LEU A 224 5.37 -5.72 -6.22
CA LEU A 224 4.14 -4.91 -6.16
C LEU A 224 4.24 -3.79 -5.12
N VAL A 225 4.71 -4.12 -3.91
CA VAL A 225 4.78 -3.15 -2.80
C VAL A 225 5.93 -2.15 -2.98
N LEU A 226 7.05 -2.56 -3.60
CA LEU A 226 8.15 -1.65 -3.97
C LEU A 226 7.73 -0.68 -5.08
N LYS A 227 6.92 -1.15 -6.05
CA LYS A 227 6.37 -0.29 -7.11
C LYS A 227 5.35 0.72 -6.56
N GLY A 228 4.72 0.37 -5.44
CA GLY A 228 3.62 1.11 -4.86
C GLY A 228 2.27 0.78 -5.49
N LEU A 229 1.25 0.72 -4.64
CA LEU A 229 -0.15 0.50 -4.99
C LEU A 229 -0.94 1.71 -4.52
N LYS A 230 -1.48 2.50 -5.46
CA LYS A 230 -2.25 3.74 -5.17
C LYS A 230 -1.48 4.75 -4.29
N GLY A 231 -0.16 4.82 -4.43
CA GLY A 231 0.69 5.73 -3.66
C GLY A 231 1.19 5.16 -2.33
N PHE A 232 0.72 3.98 -1.93
CA PHE A 232 1.26 3.25 -0.78
C PHE A 232 2.38 2.33 -1.24
N GLN A 233 3.58 2.51 -0.70
CA GLN A 233 4.76 1.72 -1.05
C GLN A 233 5.53 1.33 0.20
N LEU A 234 6.22 0.20 0.13
CA LEU A 234 7.21 -0.20 1.12
C LEU A 234 8.60 -0.01 0.54
N ASP A 235 9.54 0.41 1.36
CA ASP A 235 10.96 0.50 1.00
C ASP A 235 11.66 -0.86 1.17
N GLU A 236 12.76 -1.06 0.45
CA GLU A 236 13.53 -2.31 0.55
C GLU A 236 14.05 -2.55 1.96
N GLU A 237 14.47 -1.50 2.67
CA GLU A 237 14.87 -1.58 4.06
C GLU A 237 13.75 -2.12 4.96
N GLN A 238 12.50 -1.64 4.79
CA GLN A 238 11.36 -2.12 5.57
C GLN A 238 11.09 -3.61 5.30
N ILE A 239 11.23 -4.05 4.05
CA ILE A 239 11.04 -5.45 3.67
C ILE A 239 12.13 -6.36 4.26
N GLU A 240 13.38 -5.90 4.29
CA GLU A 240 14.52 -6.70 4.78
C GLU A 240 14.62 -6.66 6.31
N THR A 241 14.44 -5.50 6.95
CA THR A 241 14.53 -5.32 8.43
C THR A 241 13.25 -5.67 9.17
N GLY A 242 12.10 -5.53 8.51
CA GLY A 242 10.79 -5.68 9.11
C GLY A 242 10.19 -4.36 9.54
N MET A 243 8.99 -4.43 10.09
CA MET A 243 8.26 -3.26 10.58
C MET A 243 7.70 -3.53 11.96
N THR A 244 8.18 -2.79 12.94
CA THR A 244 7.65 -2.84 14.31
C THR A 244 6.43 -1.94 14.44
N ALA A 245 5.52 -2.30 15.34
CA ALA A 245 4.39 -1.46 15.69
C ALA A 245 4.81 -0.08 16.21
N LEU A 246 5.95 0.00 16.92
CA LEU A 246 6.53 1.28 17.35
C LEU A 246 6.87 2.17 16.14
N ARG A 247 7.47 1.59 15.10
CA ARG A 247 7.77 2.33 13.87
C ARG A 247 6.48 2.77 13.18
N TRP A 248 5.43 1.95 13.21
CA TRP A 248 4.12 2.33 12.68
C TRP A 248 3.49 3.50 13.41
N MET A 249 3.55 3.52 14.73
CA MET A 249 2.93 4.55 15.57
C MET A 249 3.81 5.79 15.74
N SER A 250 4.99 5.83 15.13
CA SER A 250 5.95 6.92 15.31
C SER A 250 5.36 8.26 14.85
N GLY A 251 5.24 9.19 15.79
CA GLY A 251 4.64 10.51 15.58
C GLY A 251 3.14 10.60 15.92
N LEU A 252 2.46 9.49 16.21
CA LEU A 252 1.07 9.53 16.66
C LEU A 252 0.99 9.96 18.13
N LYS A 253 0.39 11.13 18.38
CA LYS A 253 0.26 11.71 19.72
C LYS A 253 -1.15 12.19 19.99
N GLU A 254 -1.53 12.19 21.27
CA GLU A 254 -2.77 12.82 21.73
C GLU A 254 -2.46 14.17 22.40
N ILE A 255 -3.13 15.22 21.91
CA ILE A 255 -3.06 16.58 22.46
C ILE A 255 -4.47 17.01 22.82
N ARG A 256 -4.74 17.14 24.13
CA ARG A 256 -6.02 17.65 24.67
C ARG A 256 -7.24 16.88 24.11
N GLY A 257 -7.19 15.54 24.05
CA GLY A 257 -8.28 14.74 23.51
C GLY A 257 -8.29 14.58 21.98
N LEU A 258 -7.34 15.20 21.28
CA LEU A 258 -7.24 15.13 19.82
C LEU A 258 -5.99 14.38 19.40
N TRP A 259 -6.19 13.34 18.60
CA TRP A 259 -5.11 12.59 17.95
C TRP A 259 -4.56 13.38 16.77
N ILE A 260 -3.24 13.56 16.74
CA ILE A 260 -2.52 14.19 15.64
C ILE A 260 -1.30 13.36 15.27
N TRP A 261 -0.84 13.54 14.03
CA TRP A 261 0.47 13.06 13.62
C TRP A 261 1.48 14.20 13.70
N ASP A 262 2.32 14.19 14.72
CA ASP A 262 3.32 15.22 14.97
C ASP A 262 4.71 14.71 14.56
N THR A 263 5.19 15.22 13.42
CA THR A 263 6.56 15.01 12.94
C THR A 263 7.51 16.10 13.40
N SER A 264 7.07 17.07 14.21
CA SER A 264 7.93 18.14 14.67
C SER A 264 8.84 17.65 15.81
N GLU A 265 10.09 18.09 15.77
CA GLU A 265 11.08 17.81 16.83
C GLU A 265 10.78 18.60 18.12
N LYS A 266 9.88 19.58 18.06
CA LYS A 266 9.55 20.40 19.21
C LYS A 266 8.70 19.59 20.19
N PRO A 267 9.16 19.36 21.43
CA PRO A 267 8.40 18.59 22.39
C PRO A 267 7.15 19.39 22.81
N LEU A 268 6.01 19.04 22.22
CA LEU A 268 4.72 19.40 22.79
C LEU A 268 4.47 18.50 24.00
N SER A 269 3.83 19.05 25.03
CA SER A 269 3.31 18.24 26.15
C SER A 269 2.15 17.39 25.62
N ALA A 270 2.50 16.28 24.99
CA ALA A 270 1.63 15.37 24.28
C ALA A 270 2.01 13.95 24.69
N ARG A 271 1.02 13.08 24.84
CA ARG A 271 1.26 11.67 25.17
C ARG A 271 1.34 10.87 23.88
N ASN A 272 2.38 10.05 23.73
CA ASN A 272 2.55 9.25 22.52
C ASN A 272 1.59 8.06 22.56
N ALA A 273 1.16 7.58 21.38
CA ALA A 273 0.37 6.36 21.27
C ALA A 273 1.05 5.15 21.93
N GLN A 274 2.39 5.11 21.90
CA GLN A 274 3.17 4.10 22.61
C GLN A 274 2.92 4.11 24.12
N ASP A 275 2.97 5.29 24.76
CA ASP A 275 2.75 5.41 26.21
C ASP A 275 1.35 4.93 26.60
N TYR A 276 0.38 5.14 25.72
CA TYR A 276 -0.97 4.61 25.88
C TYR A 276 -1.00 3.09 25.76
N LEU A 277 -0.35 2.53 24.74
CA LEU A 277 -0.30 1.09 24.54
C LEU A 277 0.38 0.38 25.72
N GLU A 278 1.50 0.89 26.21
CA GLU A 278 2.19 0.34 27.38
C GLU A 278 1.35 0.42 28.67
N THR A 279 0.56 1.49 28.81
CA THR A 279 -0.37 1.62 29.94
C THR A 279 -1.53 0.65 29.81
N TRP A 280 -2.07 0.49 28.61
CA TRP A 280 -3.14 -0.45 28.32
C TRP A 280 -2.66 -1.91 28.47
N GLN A 281 -1.44 -2.24 28.04
CA GLN A 281 -0.85 -3.57 28.28
C GLN A 281 -0.80 -3.91 29.77
N ARG A 282 -0.45 -2.93 30.63
CA ARG A 282 -0.36 -3.10 32.08
C ARG A 282 -1.72 -3.15 32.79
N THR A 283 -2.65 -2.29 32.40
CA THR A 283 -3.90 -2.06 33.14
C THR A 283 -5.13 -2.68 32.48
N ARG A 284 -5.05 -3.00 31.17
CA ARG A 284 -6.17 -3.34 30.29
C ARG A 284 -7.25 -2.26 30.18
N LEU A 285 -6.95 -1.04 30.64
CA LEU A 285 -7.88 0.09 30.65
C LEU A 285 -7.30 1.27 29.86
N TRP A 286 -8.14 1.90 29.04
CA TRP A 286 -7.86 3.14 28.35
C TRP A 286 -8.38 4.30 29.21
N GLY A 287 -7.58 4.86 30.14
CA GLY A 287 -8.13 6.01 30.89
C GLY A 287 -7.42 6.46 32.15
N ASP A 288 -6.55 5.64 32.74
CA ASP A 288 -5.79 6.13 33.88
C ASP A 288 -4.68 7.04 33.36
N ARG A 289 -5.02 8.33 33.23
CA ARG A 289 -4.03 9.39 33.31
C ARG A 289 -3.34 9.12 34.65
N PRO A 290 -2.06 8.70 34.67
CA PRO A 290 -1.35 8.62 35.94
C PRO A 290 -1.53 9.99 36.56
N ALA A 291 -2.06 10.05 37.80
CA ALA A 291 -2.17 11.30 38.53
C ALA A 291 -0.83 12.01 38.32
N SER A 292 -0.87 13.17 37.66
CA SER A 292 0.35 13.87 37.28
C SER A 292 1.24 13.89 38.51
N PRO A 293 2.52 13.47 38.43
CA PRO A 293 3.38 13.46 39.61
C PRO A 293 3.22 14.82 40.26
N PRO A 294 2.92 14.88 41.58
CA PRO A 294 2.62 16.13 42.25
C PRO A 294 3.74 17.08 41.85
N ILE A 295 3.37 18.15 41.15
CA ILE A 295 4.31 19.20 40.79
C ILE A 295 4.86 19.64 42.13
N ALA A 296 6.08 19.21 42.44
CA ALA A 296 6.78 19.69 43.61
C ALA A 296 6.82 21.20 43.41
N SER A 297 5.99 21.87 44.20
CA SER A 297 5.85 23.31 44.24
C SER A 297 7.22 23.88 44.57
N ALA A 298 8.01 24.13 43.53
CA ALA A 298 9.17 24.97 43.61
C ALA A 298 8.62 26.36 43.92
N ASP A 299 9.00 26.84 45.10
CA ASP A 299 8.69 28.14 45.68
C ASP A 299 8.68 29.25 44.63
N TYR A 300 7.50 29.57 44.10
CA TYR A 300 7.27 30.84 43.43
C TYR A 300 6.77 31.81 44.51
N GLN A 301 7.71 32.57 45.06
CA GLN A 301 7.42 33.65 45.98
C GLN A 301 6.44 34.63 45.32
N SER A 302 5.23 34.67 45.89
CA SER A 302 4.52 35.88 46.32
C SER A 302 4.81 37.16 45.54
N VAL A 303 3.93 37.51 44.59
CA VAL A 303 3.55 38.90 44.39
C VAL A 303 2.02 38.99 44.43
N ASP A 304 1.54 39.59 45.51
CA ASP A 304 0.16 39.93 45.78
C ASP A 304 -0.48 40.84 44.72
N THR A 305 -1.81 40.92 44.83
CA THR A 305 -2.70 42.00 44.39
C THR A 305 -3.35 41.88 43.00
N LEU A 306 -4.57 41.33 42.96
CA LEU A 306 -5.78 42.16 42.79
C LEU A 306 -7.07 41.32 42.86
N SER A 307 -7.81 41.60 43.93
CA SER A 307 -9.21 41.26 44.21
C SER A 307 -10.15 41.59 43.03
N GLY A 308 -11.01 40.64 42.65
CA GLY A 308 -12.05 40.87 41.65
C GLY A 308 -13.12 39.78 41.55
N LYS A 309 -14.12 39.85 42.44
CA LYS A 309 -15.52 39.41 42.27
C LYS A 309 -15.82 37.98 41.81
N THR A 310 -16.14 37.16 42.81
CA THR A 310 -16.86 35.88 42.72
C THR A 310 -18.31 36.09 42.30
N HIS A 311 -18.72 35.54 41.15
CA HIS A 311 -20.13 35.24 40.89
C HIS A 311 -20.40 33.79 41.29
N ALA A 312 -21.31 33.62 42.25
CA ALA A 312 -21.80 32.34 42.71
C ALA A 312 -22.57 31.65 41.58
N LEU A 313 -22.09 30.48 41.13
CA LEU A 313 -22.84 29.54 40.32
C LEU A 313 -23.37 28.44 41.25
N ALA A 314 -24.68 28.29 41.21
CA ALA A 314 -25.46 27.37 42.02
C ALA A 314 -25.06 25.92 41.75
N SER A 315 -25.04 25.15 42.84
CA SER A 315 -24.98 23.69 42.88
C SER A 315 -26.22 23.11 42.20
N CYS A 316 -26.02 22.20 41.24
CA CYS A 316 -27.07 21.35 40.70
C CYS A 316 -26.96 19.96 41.34
N ASP A 317 -27.93 19.64 42.20
CA ASP A 317 -28.21 18.29 42.70
C ASP A 317 -28.70 17.37 41.57
N PRO A 318 -28.23 16.12 41.47
CA PRO A 318 -28.77 15.14 40.54
C PRO A 318 -29.67 14.15 41.30
N GLU A 319 -30.90 14.54 41.63
CA GLU A 319 -31.93 13.57 42.03
C GLU A 319 -33.22 13.77 41.24
N LYS A 320 -33.72 12.67 40.69
CA LYS A 320 -35.01 12.45 40.00
C LYS A 320 -35.05 12.82 38.52
N VAL A 321 -34.53 11.92 37.68
CA VAL A 321 -35.07 11.71 36.34
C VAL A 321 -35.95 10.45 36.37
N VAL A 322 -37.25 10.67 36.23
CA VAL A 322 -38.25 9.62 36.03
C VAL A 322 -38.14 9.14 34.59
N VAL A 323 -37.86 7.85 34.40
CA VAL A 323 -37.82 7.18 33.09
C VAL A 323 -39.24 6.79 32.68
N PRO A 324 -39.78 7.23 31.54
CA PRO A 324 -41.03 6.70 31.00
C PRO A 324 -40.76 5.38 30.23
N PRO A 325 -41.64 4.37 30.34
CA PRO A 325 -41.44 3.10 29.67
C PRO A 325 -41.91 3.14 28.21
N GLY A 326 -41.07 2.59 27.32
CA GLY A 326 -41.51 1.84 26.14
C GLY A 326 -42.06 2.63 24.96
N LEU A 327 -41.17 3.04 24.06
CA LEU A 327 -41.50 3.26 22.66
C LEU A 327 -40.50 2.48 21.80
N GLY A 328 -41.01 1.48 21.09
CA GLY A 328 -40.24 0.69 20.13
C GLY A 328 -39.73 1.58 19.01
N CYS A 329 -38.41 1.60 18.82
CA CYS A 329 -37.77 2.24 17.69
C CYS A 329 -37.50 1.19 16.62
N ASP A 330 -38.34 1.19 15.57
CA ASP A 330 -37.97 0.60 14.29
C ASP A 330 -36.83 1.42 13.66
N PRO A 331 -35.84 0.77 13.00
CA PRO A 331 -34.70 1.46 12.42
C PRO A 331 -35.12 2.27 11.19
N VAL A 332 -35.26 3.59 11.37
CA VAL A 332 -35.40 4.54 10.26
C VAL A 332 -34.03 4.71 9.61
N ALA A 333 -33.84 4.11 8.43
CA ALA A 333 -32.67 4.33 7.59
C ALA A 333 -32.63 5.78 7.12
N PHE A 334 -31.70 6.58 7.65
CA PHE A 334 -31.43 7.91 7.12
C PHE A 334 -30.70 7.78 5.77
N PRO A 335 -31.22 8.34 4.68
CA PRO A 335 -30.52 8.35 3.40
C PRO A 335 -29.25 9.19 3.54
N ILE A 336 -28.09 8.53 3.48
CA ILE A 336 -26.79 9.20 3.38
C ILE A 336 -26.79 10.01 2.07
N PRO A 337 -26.59 11.34 2.11
CA PRO A 337 -26.54 12.15 0.90
C PRO A 337 -25.44 11.62 -0.02
N SER A 338 -25.80 11.25 -1.24
CA SER A 338 -24.82 10.89 -2.25
C SER A 338 -23.88 12.08 -2.48
N PRO A 339 -22.55 11.88 -2.53
CA PRO A 339 -21.61 12.96 -2.79
C PRO A 339 -21.99 13.61 -4.11
N SER A 340 -22.22 14.93 -4.08
CA SER A 340 -22.78 15.62 -5.23
C SER A 340 -21.83 15.51 -6.43
N PRO A 341 -22.35 15.44 -7.67
CA PRO A 341 -21.53 15.43 -8.88
C PRO A 341 -20.53 16.59 -8.96
N GLU A 342 -20.81 17.71 -8.27
CA GLU A 342 -19.94 18.87 -8.18
C GLU A 342 -18.65 18.59 -7.40
N PHE A 343 -18.67 17.69 -6.41
CA PHE A 343 -17.47 17.31 -5.68
C PHE A 343 -16.45 16.59 -6.58
N PHE A 344 -16.90 15.67 -7.42
CA PHE A 344 -16.03 14.97 -8.37
C PHE A 344 -15.51 15.91 -9.47
N LYS A 345 -16.30 16.89 -9.91
CA LYS A 345 -15.83 17.94 -10.81
C LYS A 345 -14.72 18.77 -10.17
N LEU A 346 -14.87 19.15 -8.91
CA LEU A 346 -13.86 19.92 -8.17
C LEU A 346 -12.55 19.13 -8.00
N LEU A 347 -12.63 17.85 -7.62
CA LEU A 347 -11.46 16.97 -7.53
C LEU A 347 -10.75 16.83 -8.88
N ARG A 348 -11.51 16.64 -9.97
CA ARG A 348 -10.95 16.54 -11.32
C ARG A 348 -10.25 17.83 -11.74
N LEU A 349 -10.81 18.99 -11.42
CA LEU A 349 -10.19 20.29 -11.69
C LEU A 349 -8.89 20.48 -10.88
N LYS A 350 -8.87 20.08 -9.60
CA LYS A 350 -7.65 20.11 -8.79
C LYS A 350 -6.56 19.20 -9.37
N PHE A 351 -6.92 17.99 -9.80
CA PHE A 351 -5.99 17.05 -10.42
C PHE A 351 -5.40 17.61 -11.72
N GLN A 352 -6.24 18.14 -12.61
CA GLN A 352 -5.79 18.80 -13.84
C GLN A 352 -4.90 20.01 -13.58
N SER A 353 -5.18 20.78 -12.52
CA SER A 353 -4.33 21.90 -12.10
C SER A 353 -2.96 21.42 -11.62
N GLN A 354 -2.89 20.30 -10.90
CA GLN A 354 -1.62 19.71 -10.46
C GLN A 354 -0.81 19.17 -11.64
N GLU A 355 -1.44 18.47 -12.58
CA GLU A 355 -0.77 17.98 -13.80
C GLU A 355 -0.15 19.14 -14.62
N ARG A 356 -0.88 20.26 -14.78
CA ARG A 356 -0.33 21.45 -15.45
C ARG A 356 0.87 22.04 -14.70
N ARG A 357 0.81 22.08 -13.37
CA ARG A 357 1.92 22.60 -12.54
C ARG A 357 3.16 21.71 -12.66
N ILE A 358 2.98 20.39 -12.68
CA ILE A 358 4.08 19.43 -12.89
C ILE A 358 4.70 19.65 -14.28
N ALA A 359 3.89 19.75 -15.33
CA ALA A 359 4.39 19.98 -16.68
C ALA A 359 5.18 21.30 -16.83
N VAL A 360 4.76 22.37 -16.13
CA VAL A 360 5.52 23.64 -16.10
C VAL A 360 6.88 23.45 -15.42
N LEU A 361 6.91 22.77 -14.26
CA LEU A 361 8.16 22.51 -13.54
C LEU A 361 9.12 21.63 -14.34
N GLU A 362 8.61 20.61 -15.03
CA GLU A 362 9.41 19.76 -15.91
C GLU A 362 10.03 20.56 -17.07
N ASN A 363 9.27 21.51 -17.64
CA ASN A 363 9.78 22.39 -18.67
C ASN A 363 10.83 23.38 -18.14
N GLU A 364 10.62 23.96 -16.95
CA GLU A 364 11.62 24.81 -16.29
C GLU A 364 12.93 24.06 -15.99
N VAL A 365 12.84 22.82 -15.48
CA VAL A 365 14.03 21.97 -15.26
C VAL A 365 14.74 21.66 -16.57
N SER A 366 13.99 21.39 -17.64
CA SER A 366 14.54 21.17 -18.99
C SER A 366 15.25 22.41 -19.52
N LEU A 367 14.68 23.60 -19.34
CA LEU A 367 15.30 24.88 -19.71
C LEU A 367 16.56 25.15 -18.89
N LEU A 368 16.53 24.91 -17.59
CA LEU A 368 17.70 25.08 -16.72
C LEU A 368 18.85 24.15 -17.11
N ARG A 369 18.55 22.90 -17.50
CA ARG A 369 19.56 21.97 -18.03
C ARG A 369 20.16 22.47 -19.34
N LYS A 370 19.33 23.00 -20.24
CA LYS A 370 19.80 23.58 -21.52
C LYS A 370 20.60 24.87 -21.31
N SER A 371 20.21 25.73 -20.38
CA SER A 371 20.95 26.97 -20.08
C SER A 371 22.26 26.71 -19.34
N LYS A 372 22.37 25.60 -18.59
CA LYS A 372 23.64 25.13 -18.01
C LYS A 372 24.60 24.51 -19.03
N GLY A 373 24.20 24.41 -20.30
CA GLY A 373 25.08 24.05 -21.42
C GLY A 373 26.12 25.12 -21.79
N ILE A 374 26.24 26.20 -21.02
CA ILE A 374 27.36 27.15 -21.14
C ILE A 374 28.52 26.65 -20.26
N ARG A 375 29.38 25.84 -20.88
CA ARG A 375 30.79 25.53 -20.54
C ARG A 375 31.18 25.73 -19.07
N GLU A 376 30.94 24.71 -18.25
CA GLU A 376 31.90 24.36 -17.21
C GLU A 376 33.04 23.55 -17.86
N THR A 377 33.98 24.25 -18.50
CA THR A 377 35.35 23.74 -18.61
C THR A 377 35.94 23.78 -17.19
N VAL A 378 35.55 22.80 -16.37
CA VAL A 378 36.27 22.51 -15.14
C VAL A 378 37.59 21.90 -15.55
N HIS A 379 38.65 22.67 -15.37
CA HIS A 379 40.02 22.18 -15.44
C HIS A 379 40.19 21.21 -14.27
N ILE A 380 40.05 19.91 -14.53
CA ILE A 380 40.32 18.84 -13.57
C ILE A 380 41.84 18.77 -13.41
N PRO A 381 42.41 18.96 -12.21
CA PRO A 381 43.82 18.71 -11.97
C PRO A 381 44.12 17.23 -12.16
N GLU A 382 45.20 16.92 -12.87
CA GLU A 382 45.74 15.57 -13.04
C GLU A 382 46.15 14.96 -11.69
N HIS A 383 45.21 14.37 -10.98
CA HIS A 383 45.50 13.35 -9.99
C HIS A 383 44.64 12.13 -10.30
N ALA A 384 45.29 11.15 -10.93
CA ALA A 384 44.71 9.86 -11.26
C ALA A 384 44.16 9.18 -10.01
N VAL A 385 42.84 9.09 -9.90
CA VAL A 385 42.18 8.17 -8.98
C VAL A 385 42.19 6.81 -9.66
N THR A 386 43.21 6.01 -9.34
CA THR A 386 43.27 4.61 -9.73
C THR A 386 42.11 3.87 -9.04
N PHE A 387 41.17 3.36 -9.84
CA PHE A 387 40.13 2.48 -9.35
C PHE A 387 40.79 1.18 -8.89
N VAL A 388 40.79 0.93 -7.58
CA VAL A 388 41.25 -0.34 -6.99
C VAL A 388 40.01 -1.18 -6.73
N PRO A 389 39.74 -2.24 -7.53
CA PRO A 389 38.60 -3.13 -7.29
C PRO A 389 38.76 -3.82 -5.93
N THR A 390 37.64 -4.01 -5.23
CA THR A 390 37.60 -4.83 -4.03
C THR A 390 37.95 -6.29 -4.38
N PRO A 391 38.55 -7.07 -3.46
CA PRO A 391 39.13 -8.40 -3.75
C PRO A 391 38.14 -9.50 -4.20
N ASN A 392 36.85 -9.17 -4.36
CA ASN A 392 35.80 -10.06 -4.87
C ASN A 392 35.12 -9.51 -6.14
N PHE A 393 35.71 -8.50 -6.79
CA PHE A 393 35.20 -8.00 -8.06
C PHE A 393 35.58 -9.01 -9.16
N PRO A 394 34.62 -9.56 -9.92
CA PRO A 394 34.92 -10.55 -10.93
C PRO A 394 35.85 -9.96 -12.00
N GLU A 395 36.87 -10.71 -12.40
CA GLU A 395 37.81 -10.29 -13.44
C GLU A 395 37.04 -10.08 -14.75
N LEU A 396 37.21 -8.91 -15.37
CA LEU A 396 36.53 -8.54 -16.63
C LEU A 396 36.86 -9.48 -17.81
N SER A 397 37.88 -10.32 -17.65
CA SER A 397 38.28 -11.39 -18.58
C SER A 397 37.50 -12.70 -18.38
N ASP A 398 36.60 -12.80 -17.40
CA ASP A 398 35.81 -14.00 -17.16
C ASP A 398 34.76 -14.21 -18.28
N PRO A 399 34.84 -15.32 -19.05
CA PRO A 399 33.93 -15.59 -20.15
C PRO A 399 32.44 -15.66 -19.73
N ASP A 400 32.15 -15.95 -18.45
CA ASP A 400 30.78 -15.96 -17.91
C ASP A 400 30.18 -14.55 -17.70
N CYS A 401 31.02 -13.52 -17.57
CA CYS A 401 30.58 -12.12 -17.57
C CYS A 401 30.35 -11.57 -18.99
N SER A 402 30.93 -12.19 -20.02
CA SER A 402 30.85 -11.72 -21.42
C SER A 402 29.55 -12.09 -22.15
N THR A 403 28.70 -12.95 -21.56
CA THR A 403 27.50 -13.51 -22.21
C THR A 403 26.16 -13.23 -21.51
N SER A 404 26.12 -12.49 -20.40
CA SER A 404 24.87 -12.20 -19.68
C SER A 404 24.60 -10.70 -19.49
N PHE A 405 23.32 -10.31 -19.65
CA PHE A 405 22.53 -9.14 -19.21
C PHE A 405 23.14 -7.71 -19.24
N TRP A 406 24.44 -7.55 -18.98
CA TRP A 406 25.15 -6.29 -18.80
C TRP A 406 25.72 -5.68 -20.08
N ARG A 407 25.75 -6.43 -21.19
CA ARG A 407 26.30 -5.92 -22.46
C ARG A 407 25.50 -4.72 -22.99
N HIS A 408 24.18 -4.81 -22.97
CA HIS A 408 23.31 -3.75 -23.50
C HIS A 408 23.28 -2.45 -22.67
N PRO A 409 23.19 -2.51 -21.32
CA PRO A 409 23.20 -1.31 -20.50
C PRO A 409 24.55 -0.58 -20.47
N LEU A 410 25.67 -1.30 -20.65
CA LEU A 410 27.01 -0.70 -20.66
C LEU A 410 27.37 -0.12 -22.03
N GLU A 411 26.96 -0.74 -23.14
CA GLU A 411 27.09 -0.16 -24.47
C GLU A 411 26.26 1.14 -24.58
N GLN A 412 25.05 1.17 -24.03
CA GLN A 412 24.23 2.40 -23.98
C GLN A 412 24.78 3.51 -23.06
N LEU A 413 25.64 3.18 -22.10
CA LEU A 413 26.25 4.17 -21.21
C LEU A 413 27.54 4.77 -21.79
N LEU A 414 28.17 4.05 -22.74
CA LEU A 414 29.46 4.41 -23.34
C LEU A 414 29.33 4.97 -24.76
N ASP A 415 28.22 4.73 -25.46
CA ASP A 415 27.89 5.41 -26.74
C ASP A 415 27.33 6.83 -26.52
N LEU A 416 28.14 7.68 -25.89
CA LEU A 416 28.08 9.12 -26.08
C LEU A 416 29.02 9.46 -27.24
N ASP A 417 28.42 9.49 -28.44
CA ASP A 417 28.85 10.21 -29.65
C ASP A 417 30.35 10.55 -29.75
N LEU A 418 31.14 9.61 -30.29
CA LEU A 418 32.34 9.97 -31.06
C LEU A 418 31.92 10.06 -32.52
N ASP A 419 31.57 11.27 -32.96
CA ASP A 419 31.57 11.64 -34.38
C ASP A 419 33.00 11.49 -34.91
N MET A 420 33.33 10.30 -35.40
CA MET A 420 34.46 10.10 -36.29
C MET A 420 33.96 10.26 -37.73
N GLU A 421 34.27 11.42 -38.33
CA GLU A 421 34.28 11.58 -39.77
C GLU A 421 35.24 10.54 -40.37
N GLU A 422 34.68 9.52 -41.03
CA GLU A 422 35.43 8.53 -41.80
C GLU A 422 35.61 9.08 -43.23
N GLU A 423 36.75 9.73 -43.48
CA GLU A 423 37.25 9.99 -44.84
C GLU A 423 37.53 8.65 -45.54
N ALA A 424 36.78 8.37 -46.60
CA ALA A 424 37.00 7.21 -47.46
C ALA A 424 38.29 7.38 -48.30
N PRO A 425 39.11 6.32 -48.47
CA PRO A 425 40.09 6.28 -49.53
C PRO A 425 39.79 5.25 -50.62
N THR A 426 40.29 5.61 -51.79
CA THR A 426 40.77 4.76 -52.90
C THR A 426 39.75 4.15 -53.86
N ALA A 427 39.66 4.81 -55.01
CA ALA A 427 39.53 4.18 -56.32
C ALA A 427 40.76 3.30 -56.60
N PHE A 428 40.54 2.00 -56.84
CA PHE A 428 41.50 1.12 -57.50
C PHE A 428 40.88 0.65 -58.81
N VAL A 429 41.51 1.07 -59.90
CA VAL A 429 41.31 0.56 -61.26
C VAL A 429 41.86 -0.85 -61.34
N LYS A 430 41.04 -1.83 -61.74
CA LYS A 430 41.56 -2.99 -62.47
C LYS A 430 40.52 -3.65 -63.36
N HIS A 431 40.93 -3.76 -64.61
CA HIS A 431 40.34 -4.48 -65.73
C HIS A 431 39.70 -5.82 -65.37
N GLN A 432 38.53 -6.08 -65.97
CA GLN A 432 38.24 -7.39 -66.52
C GLN A 432 37.56 -7.26 -67.88
N ALA A 433 38.18 -7.93 -68.84
CA ALA A 433 37.70 -8.16 -70.17
C ALA A 433 36.53 -9.16 -70.13
N SER A 434 35.49 -8.87 -70.89
CA SER A 434 34.53 -9.86 -71.36
C SER A 434 34.43 -9.72 -72.87
N VAL A 435 34.91 -10.78 -73.52
CA VAL A 435 34.77 -11.11 -74.94
C VAL A 435 33.29 -11.20 -75.28
N THR A 436 32.87 -10.48 -76.31
CA THR A 436 31.58 -10.66 -76.99
C THR A 436 31.84 -11.56 -78.20
N ILE A 437 31.12 -12.68 -78.28
CA ILE A 437 30.88 -13.44 -79.51
C ILE A 437 29.41 -13.20 -79.85
N GLU A 438 29.15 -12.54 -80.99
CA GLU A 438 28.07 -12.82 -81.94
C GLU A 438 28.10 -11.77 -83.08
N GLY A 439 28.17 -12.23 -84.33
CA GLY A 439 27.98 -11.42 -85.55
C GLY A 439 29.19 -11.34 -86.47
#